data_AF-A0AAF0MP43-F1
#
_entry.id   AF-A0AAF0MP43-F1
#
_cell.length_a   1.000
_cell.length_b   1.000
_cell.length_c   1.000
_cell.angle_alpha   90.00
_cell.angle_beta   90.00
_cell.angle_gamma   90.00
#
_symmetry.space_group_name_H-M   'P 1'
#
loop_
_entity.id
_entity.type
_entity.pdbx_description
1 polymer ?
#
loop_
_entity_poly.entity_id
_entity_poly.type
_entity_poly.pdbx_seq_one_letter_code
_entity_poly.pdbx_strand_id
1 'polypeptide(L)'
;MRLQKSDTVSGLPAPVARDFVNHFSNGSYASERGHRLDPKYGTEAEALARLEADGFVRSETHGREQDEVWWVNTITGNALAMTKFTPLLARATADKLLAGAIERARTFNADSTKLATVLRLRVFGSYVTTTEDRIGDLDLAISIERRRHITADEAIDYARASGQNFPSYMEELFWPTREPIVVVKNRSRGISLTTENPALLDGAWQDVYVADGQEPGVTDDWSET
;
A
#
# COMPACT_ATOMS: atom_id res chain seq x y z
N MET A 1 -6.37 3.41 -9.13
CA MET A 1 -7.49 4.37 -9.03
C MET A 1 -7.89 4.52 -7.57
N ARG A 2 -8.29 5.73 -7.15
CA ARG A 2 -8.74 6.03 -5.79
C ARG A 2 -10.24 6.31 -5.82
N LEU A 3 -11.04 5.48 -5.14
CA LEU A 3 -12.48 5.62 -4.98
C LEU A 3 -12.88 5.33 -3.53
N GLN A 4 -13.91 6.00 -3.05
CA GLN A 4 -14.64 5.72 -1.82
C GLN A 4 -15.88 4.87 -2.09
N LYS A 5 -16.41 4.20 -1.06
CA LYS A 5 -17.66 3.42 -1.20
C LYS A 5 -18.86 4.31 -1.56
N SER A 6 -18.80 5.59 -1.20
CA SER A 6 -19.83 6.59 -1.48
C SER A 6 -19.77 7.14 -2.91
N ASP A 7 -18.69 6.87 -3.64
CA ASP A 7 -18.53 7.39 -4.99
C ASP A 7 -19.45 6.67 -5.96
N THR A 8 -19.68 7.31 -7.11
CA THR A 8 -20.46 6.77 -8.22
C THR A 8 -19.56 6.64 -9.45
N VAL A 9 -19.65 5.50 -10.15
CA VAL A 9 -18.93 5.22 -11.40
C VAL A 9 -19.97 4.83 -12.46
N SER A 10 -20.05 5.59 -13.56
CA SER A 10 -21.00 5.33 -14.65
C SER A 10 -22.45 5.17 -14.17
N GLY A 11 -22.85 5.99 -13.19
CA GLY A 11 -24.19 5.96 -12.59
C GLY A 11 -24.44 4.82 -11.58
N LEU A 12 -23.46 3.96 -11.31
CA LEU A 12 -23.54 2.89 -10.31
C LEU A 12 -22.77 3.27 -9.04
N PRO A 13 -23.21 2.86 -7.83
CA PRO A 13 -22.36 2.96 -6.65
C PRO A 13 -21.01 2.27 -6.90
N ALA A 14 -19.90 2.88 -6.51
CA ALA A 14 -18.57 2.41 -6.86
C ALA A 14 -18.31 0.93 -6.49
N PRO A 15 -18.76 0.40 -5.33
CA PRO A 15 -18.65 -1.03 -5.04
C PRO A 15 -19.39 -1.91 -6.04
N VAL A 16 -20.57 -1.49 -6.48
CA VAL A 16 -21.39 -2.19 -7.47
C VAL A 16 -20.71 -2.18 -8.83
N ALA A 17 -20.21 -1.02 -9.26
CA ALA A 17 -19.48 -0.90 -10.52
C ALA A 17 -18.22 -1.80 -10.53
N ARG A 18 -17.44 -1.75 -9.44
CA ARG A 18 -16.23 -2.55 -9.25
C ARG A 18 -16.51 -4.04 -9.29
N ASP A 19 -17.52 -4.50 -8.54
CA ASP A 19 -17.87 -5.91 -8.51
C ASP A 19 -18.42 -6.35 -9.87
N PHE A 20 -19.20 -5.51 -10.55
CA PHE A 20 -19.71 -5.78 -11.90
C PHE A 20 -18.58 -5.97 -12.92
N VAL A 21 -17.63 -5.03 -13.02
CA VAL A 21 -16.49 -5.15 -13.96
C VAL A 21 -15.47 -6.23 -13.56
N ASN A 22 -15.42 -6.61 -12.28
CA ASN A 22 -14.54 -7.68 -11.82
C ASN A 22 -14.92 -9.05 -12.43
N HIS A 23 -16.15 -9.20 -12.90
CA HIS A 23 -16.58 -10.40 -13.61
C HIS A 23 -15.94 -10.57 -14.99
N PHE A 24 -15.34 -9.51 -15.55
CA PHE A 24 -14.68 -9.50 -16.87
C PHE A 24 -13.15 -9.58 -16.75
N SER A 25 -12.61 -9.69 -15.53
CA SER A 25 -11.17 -9.58 -15.28
C SER A 25 -10.34 -10.79 -15.71
N ASN A 26 -10.99 -11.95 -15.92
CA ASN A 26 -10.33 -13.21 -16.30
C ASN A 26 -10.56 -13.61 -17.77
N GLY A 27 -11.02 -12.69 -18.62
CA GLY A 27 -11.23 -12.94 -20.05
C GLY A 27 -12.51 -12.29 -20.58
N SER A 28 -12.79 -12.53 -21.86
CA SER A 28 -13.97 -12.04 -22.55
C SER A 28 -15.26 -12.59 -21.92
N TYR A 29 -16.32 -11.78 -21.83
CA TYR A 29 -17.64 -12.18 -21.34
C TYR A 29 -18.73 -12.11 -22.43
N ALA A 30 -19.33 -13.24 -22.76
CA ALA A 30 -20.54 -13.29 -23.59
C ALA A 30 -21.76 -12.79 -22.79
N SER A 31 -22.47 -11.81 -23.35
CA SER A 31 -23.63 -11.15 -22.72
C SER A 31 -24.79 -12.08 -22.32
N GLU A 32 -24.81 -13.32 -22.82
CA GLU A 32 -25.91 -14.28 -22.61
C GLU A 32 -25.80 -15.11 -21.32
N ARG A 33 -24.72 -15.01 -20.53
CA ARG A 33 -24.46 -15.88 -19.37
C ARG A 33 -24.87 -15.30 -18.00
N GLY A 34 -26.10 -14.79 -17.93
CA GLY A 34 -26.86 -14.55 -16.70
C GLY A 34 -26.70 -13.15 -16.06
N HIS A 35 -27.72 -12.74 -15.31
CA HIS A 35 -27.79 -11.43 -14.64
C HIS A 35 -26.82 -11.35 -13.45
N ARG A 36 -25.78 -10.52 -13.58
CA ARG A 36 -24.75 -10.22 -12.57
C ARG A 36 -24.93 -8.86 -11.92
N LEU A 37 -25.69 -7.96 -12.54
CA LEU A 37 -26.12 -6.71 -11.93
C LEU A 37 -27.45 -6.90 -11.18
N ASP A 38 -27.51 -6.42 -9.93
CA ASP A 38 -28.77 -6.38 -9.17
C ASP A 38 -29.79 -5.47 -9.91
N PRO A 39 -31.01 -5.95 -10.21
CA PRO A 39 -32.00 -5.21 -11.00
C PRO A 39 -32.35 -3.83 -10.46
N LYS A 40 -32.13 -3.55 -9.16
CA LYS A 40 -32.36 -2.21 -8.61
C LYS A 40 -31.44 -1.13 -9.20
N TYR A 41 -30.36 -1.52 -9.87
CA TYR A 41 -29.41 -0.61 -10.52
C TYR A 41 -29.63 -0.49 -12.04
N GLY A 42 -30.78 -0.98 -12.55
CA GLY A 42 -31.13 -0.96 -13.97
C GLY A 42 -30.73 -2.23 -14.70
N THR A 43 -30.75 -2.17 -16.03
CA THR A 43 -30.39 -3.32 -16.87
C THR A 43 -28.88 -3.40 -17.10
N GLU A 44 -28.36 -4.60 -17.36
CA GLU A 44 -26.95 -4.79 -17.68
C GLU A 44 -26.55 -4.09 -18.97
N ALA A 45 -27.43 -4.09 -19.98
CA ALA A 45 -27.18 -3.41 -21.25
C ALA A 45 -26.97 -1.90 -21.04
N GLU A 46 -27.82 -1.25 -20.24
CA GLU A 46 -27.66 0.17 -19.91
C GLU A 46 -26.39 0.42 -19.08
N ALA A 47 -26.07 -0.46 -18.13
CA ALA A 47 -24.86 -0.34 -17.32
C ALA A 47 -23.59 -0.48 -18.17
N LEU A 48 -23.55 -1.47 -19.06
CA LEU A 48 -22.44 -1.70 -20.00
C LEU A 48 -22.29 -0.54 -20.98
N ALA A 49 -23.39 0.00 -21.51
CA ALA A 49 -23.34 1.17 -22.38
C ALA A 49 -22.74 2.40 -21.68
N ARG A 50 -23.11 2.66 -20.41
CA ARG A 50 -22.51 3.74 -19.62
C ARG A 50 -21.03 3.49 -19.29
N LEU A 51 -20.68 2.26 -18.91
CA LEU A 51 -19.30 1.88 -18.60
C LEU A 51 -18.40 1.91 -19.84
N GLU A 52 -18.93 1.59 -21.03
CA GLU A 52 -18.23 1.70 -22.31
C GLU A 52 -18.02 3.16 -22.70
N ALA A 53 -19.06 3.99 -22.57
CA ALA A 53 -18.96 5.43 -22.83
C ALA A 53 -17.91 6.12 -21.93
N ASP A 54 -17.79 5.65 -20.69
CA ASP A 54 -16.78 6.14 -19.72
C ASP A 54 -15.42 5.41 -19.84
N GLY A 55 -15.30 4.45 -20.76
CA GLY A 55 -14.03 3.80 -21.11
C GLY A 55 -13.55 2.71 -20.13
N PHE A 56 -14.43 2.18 -19.26
CA PHE A 56 -14.08 1.09 -18.34
C PHE A 56 -14.15 -0.29 -19.00
N VAL A 57 -15.10 -0.49 -19.91
CA VAL A 57 -15.23 -1.72 -20.69
C VAL A 57 -15.24 -1.38 -22.18
N ARG A 58 -15.06 -2.40 -23.02
CA ARG A 58 -15.31 -2.29 -24.46
C ARG A 58 -15.95 -3.58 -24.96
N SER A 59 -16.79 -3.45 -25.97
CA SER A 59 -17.31 -4.57 -26.71
C SER A 59 -16.28 -5.06 -27.74
N GLU A 60 -16.22 -6.38 -27.93
CA GLU A 60 -15.49 -7.08 -28.97
C GLU A 60 -16.43 -8.08 -29.64
N THR A 61 -16.45 -8.11 -30.97
CA THR A 61 -17.16 -9.14 -31.71
C THR A 61 -16.24 -10.35 -31.86
N HIS A 62 -16.69 -11.53 -31.43
CA HIS A 62 -15.91 -12.76 -31.54
C HIS A 62 -16.68 -13.83 -32.33
N GLY A 63 -15.97 -14.60 -33.17
CA GLY A 63 -16.53 -15.73 -33.92
C GLY A 63 -16.54 -15.58 -35.45
N ARG A 64 -16.64 -16.72 -36.16
CA ARG A 64 -16.69 -16.77 -37.64
C ARG A 64 -17.97 -16.19 -38.25
N GLU A 65 -19.03 -16.03 -37.44
CA GLU A 65 -20.36 -15.58 -37.86
C GLU A 65 -20.77 -14.20 -37.30
N GLN A 66 -19.88 -13.46 -36.61
CA GLN A 66 -20.10 -12.06 -36.13
C GLN A 66 -21.30 -11.79 -35.19
N ASP A 67 -22.05 -12.80 -34.76
CA ASP A 67 -23.29 -12.57 -34.00
C ASP A 67 -23.13 -12.49 -32.47
N GLU A 68 -21.93 -12.75 -31.90
CA GLU A 68 -21.73 -12.73 -30.44
C GLU A 68 -20.91 -11.52 -29.97
N VAL A 69 -21.53 -10.68 -29.14
CA VAL A 69 -20.88 -9.52 -28.48
C VAL A 69 -20.28 -9.96 -27.16
N TRP A 70 -18.97 -9.82 -27.06
CA TRP A 70 -18.19 -10.08 -25.88
C TRP A 70 -17.75 -8.77 -25.22
N TRP A 71 -17.72 -8.72 -23.90
CA TRP A 71 -17.25 -7.56 -23.15
C TRP A 71 -15.91 -7.85 -22.49
N VAL A 72 -14.98 -6.90 -22.59
CA VAL A 72 -13.65 -6.97 -21.97
C VAL A 72 -13.36 -5.69 -21.19
N ASN A 73 -12.65 -5.84 -20.08
CA ASN A 73 -12.15 -4.69 -19.34
C ASN A 73 -11.06 -3.96 -20.13
N THR A 74 -11.09 -2.63 -20.08
CA THR A 74 -9.95 -1.81 -20.45
C THR A 74 -8.90 -1.79 -19.33
N ILE A 75 -7.77 -1.10 -19.54
CA ILE A 75 -6.80 -0.84 -18.47
C ILE A 75 -7.49 -0.13 -17.28
N THR A 76 -8.34 0.84 -17.56
CA THR A 76 -9.12 1.57 -16.55
C THR A 76 -10.17 0.67 -15.88
N GLY A 77 -10.82 -0.22 -16.63
CA GLY A 77 -11.72 -1.25 -16.08
C GLY A 77 -11.03 -2.22 -15.13
N ASN A 78 -9.82 -2.67 -15.49
CA ASN A 78 -9.02 -3.52 -14.59
C ASN A 78 -8.56 -2.75 -13.35
N ALA A 79 -8.21 -1.46 -13.49
CA ALA A 79 -7.94 -0.61 -12.34
C ALA A 79 -9.18 -0.46 -11.43
N LEU A 80 -10.39 -0.42 -12.00
CA LEU A 80 -11.66 -0.43 -11.26
C LEU A 80 -11.86 -1.75 -10.51
N ALA A 81 -11.74 -2.88 -11.20
CA ALA A 81 -11.86 -4.21 -10.60
C ALA A 81 -10.92 -4.40 -9.39
N MET A 82 -9.69 -3.89 -9.49
CA MET A 82 -8.66 -3.99 -8.46
C MET A 82 -8.78 -2.94 -7.34
N THR A 83 -9.68 -1.97 -7.46
CA THR A 83 -9.81 -0.89 -6.48
C THR A 83 -10.28 -1.43 -5.13
N LYS A 84 -9.53 -1.08 -4.08
CA LYS A 84 -9.90 -1.38 -2.68
C LYS A 84 -10.58 -0.15 -2.08
N PHE A 85 -11.77 -0.33 -1.52
CA PHE A 85 -12.47 0.72 -0.78
C PHE A 85 -12.00 0.80 0.68
N THR A 86 -10.68 0.88 0.86
CA THR A 86 -10.10 1.04 2.19
C THR A 86 -10.57 2.37 2.77
N PRO A 87 -11.17 2.40 3.97
CA PRO A 87 -11.61 3.65 4.58
C PRO A 87 -10.43 4.62 4.72
N LEU A 88 -10.65 5.88 4.34
CA LEU A 88 -9.63 6.91 4.52
C LEU A 88 -9.35 7.14 6.01
N LEU A 89 -8.06 7.20 6.33
CA LEU A 89 -7.54 7.54 7.63
C LEU A 89 -7.82 9.02 7.92
N ALA A 90 -8.43 9.30 9.08
CA ALA A 90 -8.55 10.67 9.56
C ALA A 90 -7.15 11.23 9.87
N ARG A 91 -6.88 12.48 9.49
CA ARG A 91 -5.59 13.14 9.72
C ARG A 91 -5.19 13.11 11.19
N ALA A 92 -6.11 13.43 12.09
CA ALA A 92 -5.87 13.33 13.54
C ALA A 92 -5.46 11.91 14.01
N THR A 93 -5.92 10.85 13.31
CA THR A 93 -5.46 9.48 13.58
C THR A 93 -4.06 9.25 12.99
N ALA A 94 -3.77 9.78 11.80
CA ALA A 94 -2.44 9.74 11.20
C ALA A 94 -1.40 10.45 12.08
N ASP A 95 -1.73 11.62 12.64
CA ASP A 95 -0.86 12.39 13.54
C ASP A 95 -0.50 11.56 14.79
N LYS A 96 -1.49 10.88 15.38
CA LYS A 96 -1.28 9.97 16.52
C LYS A 96 -0.40 8.77 16.15
N LEU A 97 -0.61 8.20 14.96
CA LEU A 97 0.20 7.10 14.46
C LEU A 97 1.65 7.52 14.23
N LEU A 98 1.86 8.72 13.66
CA LEU A 98 3.17 9.31 13.42
C LEU A 98 3.90 9.57 14.74
N ALA A 99 3.26 10.27 15.68
CA ALA A 99 3.84 10.51 17.00
C ALA A 99 4.22 9.19 17.69
N GLY A 100 3.34 8.18 17.65
CA GLY A 100 3.65 6.87 18.20
C GLY A 100 4.80 6.15 17.48
N ALA A 101 4.93 6.30 16.16
CA ALA A 101 6.04 5.72 15.40
C ALA A 101 7.39 6.34 15.79
N ILE A 102 7.42 7.67 15.95
CA ILE A 102 8.60 8.42 16.41
C ILE A 102 9.00 7.96 17.82
N GLU A 103 8.05 7.87 18.76
CA GLU A 103 8.34 7.43 20.13
C GLU A 103 8.86 5.99 20.18
N ARG A 104 8.32 5.09 19.35
CA ARG A 104 8.84 3.71 19.25
C ARG A 104 10.25 3.66 18.67
N ALA A 105 10.57 4.50 17.67
CA ALA A 105 11.93 4.61 17.14
C ALA A 105 12.91 5.12 18.21
N ARG A 106 12.53 6.17 18.97
CA ARG A 106 13.31 6.67 20.12
C ARG A 106 13.55 5.58 21.16
N THR A 107 12.49 4.88 21.56
CA THR A 107 12.55 3.80 22.55
C THR A 107 13.46 2.67 22.08
N PHE A 108 13.34 2.27 20.80
CA PHE A 108 14.21 1.25 20.20
C PHE A 108 15.68 1.67 20.21
N ASN A 109 15.96 2.93 19.86
CA ASN A 109 17.34 3.44 19.83
C ASN A 109 17.95 3.61 21.23
N ALA A 110 17.14 3.92 22.25
CA ALA A 110 17.59 4.03 23.63
C ALA A 110 18.03 2.69 24.24
N ASP A 111 17.56 1.56 23.71
CA ASP A 111 17.96 0.23 24.16
C ASP A 111 19.32 -0.16 23.56
N SER A 112 20.36 -0.13 24.39
CA SER A 112 21.74 -0.48 24.00
C SER A 112 21.94 -1.95 23.66
N THR A 113 20.98 -2.82 23.98
CA THR A 113 21.05 -4.26 23.64
C THR A 113 20.68 -4.52 22.19
N LYS A 114 20.06 -3.54 21.50
CA LYS A 114 19.68 -3.66 20.09
C LYS A 114 20.91 -3.65 19.20
N LEU A 115 20.93 -4.55 18.20
CA LEU A 115 22.02 -4.65 17.23
C LEU A 115 21.88 -3.66 16.06
N ALA A 116 20.71 -3.06 15.89
CA ALA A 116 20.44 -2.02 14.90
C ALA A 116 20.02 -0.70 15.55
N THR A 117 20.00 0.34 14.73
CA THR A 117 19.48 1.66 15.07
C THR A 117 18.57 2.16 13.95
N VAL A 118 17.49 2.85 14.31
CA VAL A 118 16.68 3.61 13.37
C VAL A 118 17.40 4.93 13.12
N LEU A 119 17.95 5.15 11.94
CA LEU A 119 18.61 6.41 11.61
C LEU A 119 17.59 7.52 11.38
N ARG A 120 16.52 7.23 10.64
CA ARG A 120 15.53 8.23 10.24
C ARG A 120 14.15 7.63 10.06
N LEU A 121 13.13 8.47 10.24
CA LEU A 121 11.80 8.27 9.67
C LEU A 121 11.48 9.47 8.77
N ARG A 122 11.03 9.17 7.56
CA ARG A 122 10.53 10.14 6.58
C ARG A 122 9.05 9.90 6.34
N VAL A 123 8.24 10.94 6.39
CA VAL A 123 6.86 10.89 5.94
C VAL A 123 6.78 11.36 4.50
N PHE A 124 5.94 10.73 3.69
CA PHE A 124 5.72 11.09 2.29
C PHE A 124 4.27 10.83 1.87
N GLY A 125 3.99 10.94 0.57
CA GLY A 125 2.69 10.58 0.02
C GLY A 125 1.57 11.52 0.48
N SER A 126 0.36 10.96 0.63
CA SER A 126 -0.85 11.77 0.86
C SER A 126 -0.86 12.54 2.19
N TYR A 127 -0.07 12.13 3.18
CA TYR A 127 0.05 12.90 4.42
C TYR A 127 0.68 14.28 4.20
N VAL A 128 1.68 14.36 3.30
CA VAL A 128 2.47 15.57 3.00
C VAL A 128 1.85 16.39 1.87
N THR A 129 1.26 15.75 0.86
CA THR A 129 0.86 16.42 -0.39
C THR A 129 -0.55 17.01 -0.38
N THR A 130 -1.41 16.64 0.57
CA THR A 130 -2.76 17.19 0.70
C THR A 130 -3.00 17.79 2.09
N THR A 131 -3.88 18.77 2.15
CA THR A 131 -4.39 19.38 3.40
C THR A 131 -5.74 18.78 3.82
N GLU A 132 -6.26 17.79 3.10
CA GLU A 132 -7.54 17.13 3.42
C GLU A 132 -7.51 16.45 4.79
N ASP A 133 -8.66 16.44 5.46
CA ASP A 133 -8.85 15.76 6.76
C ASP A 133 -8.82 14.23 6.67
N ARG A 134 -8.86 13.69 5.44
CA ARG A 134 -8.96 12.26 5.15
C ARG A 134 -7.89 11.86 4.13
N ILE A 135 -6.96 11.01 4.55
CA ILE A 135 -5.85 10.51 3.72
C ILE A 135 -5.95 9.00 3.55
N GLY A 136 -5.17 8.39 2.64
CA GLY A 136 -5.20 6.94 2.44
C GLY A 136 -4.73 6.19 3.70
N ASP A 137 -3.42 6.16 3.87
CA ASP A 137 -2.66 5.68 5.01
C ASP A 137 -1.51 6.64 5.31
N LEU A 138 -0.83 6.41 6.42
CA LEU A 138 0.40 7.12 6.76
C LEU A 138 1.58 6.39 6.09
N ASP A 139 2.11 6.97 5.02
CA ASP A 139 3.29 6.48 4.33
C ASP A 139 4.57 6.92 5.04
N LEU A 140 5.34 5.96 5.55
CA LEU A 140 6.62 6.17 6.22
C LEU A 140 7.75 5.41 5.51
N ALA A 141 8.88 6.06 5.37
CA ALA A 141 10.14 5.41 5.05
C ALA A 141 11.01 5.35 6.30
N ILE A 142 11.68 4.23 6.52
CA ILE A 142 12.59 4.01 7.64
C ILE A 142 14.00 3.74 7.11
N SER A 143 14.98 4.46 7.64
CA SER A 143 16.40 4.17 7.44
C SER A 143 16.95 3.47 8.67
N ILE A 144 17.70 2.39 8.47
CA ILE A 144 18.17 1.48 9.53
C ILE A 144 19.61 1.12 9.23
N GLU A 145 20.43 1.09 10.27
CA GLU A 145 21.80 0.61 10.19
C GLU A 145 22.12 -0.35 11.34
N ARG A 146 23.10 -1.22 11.12
CA ARG A 146 23.69 -2.00 12.20
C ARG A 146 24.58 -1.09 13.04
N ARG A 147 24.51 -1.22 14.37
CA ARG A 147 25.37 -0.41 15.27
C ARG A 147 26.85 -0.78 15.19
N ARG A 148 27.15 -1.99 14.70
CA ARG A 148 28.49 -2.55 14.52
C ARG A 148 28.44 -3.68 13.50
N HIS A 149 29.62 -4.11 13.06
CA HIS A 149 29.74 -5.40 12.37
C HIS A 149 29.31 -6.53 13.31
N ILE A 150 28.47 -7.45 12.82
CA ILE A 150 27.97 -8.63 13.54
C ILE A 150 28.23 -9.88 12.71
N THR A 151 28.52 -11.00 13.35
CA THR A 151 28.60 -12.31 12.65
C THR A 151 27.20 -12.88 12.41
N ALA A 152 27.09 -13.88 11.53
CA ALA A 152 25.84 -14.60 11.33
C ALA A 152 25.35 -15.27 12.63
N ASP A 153 26.27 -15.89 13.39
CA ASP A 153 25.95 -16.54 14.66
C ASP A 153 25.43 -15.53 15.69
N GLU A 154 26.06 -14.36 15.81
CA GLU A 154 25.57 -13.29 16.70
C GLU A 154 24.16 -12.82 16.33
N ALA A 155 23.87 -12.68 15.03
CA ALA A 155 22.54 -12.30 14.55
C ALA A 155 21.48 -13.36 14.90
N ILE A 156 21.82 -14.63 14.76
CA ILE A 156 20.93 -15.76 15.06
C ILE A 156 20.70 -15.88 16.57
N ASP A 157 21.74 -15.77 17.38
CA ASP A 157 21.63 -15.82 18.84
C ASP A 157 20.75 -14.68 19.35
N TYR A 158 20.92 -13.47 18.78
CA TYR A 158 20.05 -12.33 19.04
C TYR A 158 18.59 -12.61 18.66
N ALA A 159 18.36 -13.17 17.47
CA ALA A 159 17.02 -13.53 17.01
C ALA A 159 16.35 -14.54 17.96
N ARG A 160 17.07 -15.59 18.36
CA ARG A 160 16.55 -16.60 19.29
C ARG A 160 16.27 -16.04 20.68
N ALA A 161 17.09 -15.11 21.15
CA ALA A 161 16.87 -14.43 22.43
C ALA A 161 15.64 -13.49 22.41
N SER A 162 15.16 -13.07 21.22
CA SER A 162 14.01 -12.17 21.10
C SER A 162 12.66 -12.79 21.45
N GLY A 163 12.58 -14.12 21.57
CA GLY A 163 11.34 -14.85 21.83
C GLY A 163 10.35 -14.85 20.65
N GLN A 164 10.75 -14.38 19.47
CA GLN A 164 9.97 -14.47 18.25
C GLN A 164 10.09 -15.85 17.60
N ASN A 165 9.06 -16.24 16.84
CA ASN A 165 9.09 -17.43 16.00
C ASN A 165 9.48 -17.04 14.57
N PHE A 166 10.49 -17.72 14.04
CA PHE A 166 10.99 -17.48 12.69
C PHE A 166 10.64 -18.66 11.77
N PRO A 167 10.05 -18.42 10.59
CA PRO A 167 9.70 -19.45 9.63
C PRO A 167 10.90 -19.93 8.80
N SER A 168 12.04 -19.22 8.84
CA SER A 168 13.26 -19.63 8.12
C SER A 168 14.53 -19.04 8.73
N TYR A 169 15.66 -19.68 8.42
CA TYR A 169 17.00 -19.20 8.75
C TYR A 169 17.27 -17.76 8.27
N MET A 170 16.76 -17.39 7.10
CA MET A 170 16.95 -16.03 6.57
C MET A 170 16.21 -14.99 7.41
N GLU A 171 15.04 -15.32 7.95
CA GLU A 171 14.33 -14.40 8.84
C GLU A 171 15.05 -14.25 10.20
N GLU A 172 15.68 -15.30 10.72
CA GLU A 172 16.54 -15.22 11.90
C GLU A 172 17.76 -14.33 11.62
N LEU A 173 18.48 -14.58 10.53
CA LEU A 173 19.70 -13.88 10.16
C LEU A 173 19.49 -12.37 9.96
N PHE A 174 18.36 -11.97 9.36
CA PHE A 174 18.03 -10.57 9.12
C PHE A 174 17.17 -9.95 10.21
N TRP A 175 16.86 -10.66 11.30
CA TRP A 175 16.06 -10.13 12.39
C TRP A 175 16.60 -8.82 12.98
N PRO A 176 17.92 -8.65 13.21
CA PRO A 176 18.46 -7.38 13.73
C PRO A 176 18.02 -6.14 12.95
N THR A 177 17.98 -6.22 11.62
CA THR A 177 17.57 -5.09 10.77
C THR A 177 16.07 -5.05 10.50
N ARG A 178 15.36 -6.18 10.64
CA ARG A 178 13.91 -6.27 10.50
C ARG A 178 13.13 -5.86 11.75
N GLU A 179 13.69 -6.08 12.93
CA GLU A 179 13.05 -5.78 14.21
C GLU A 179 12.61 -4.30 14.32
N PRO A 180 13.45 -3.29 14.02
CA PRO A 180 13.02 -1.89 14.08
C PRO A 180 11.81 -1.61 13.18
N ILE A 181 11.71 -2.24 12.00
CA ILE A 181 10.55 -2.13 11.11
C ILE A 181 9.27 -2.62 11.80
N VAL A 182 9.35 -3.80 12.42
CA VAL A 182 8.20 -4.42 13.11
C VAL A 182 7.77 -3.59 14.32
N VAL A 183 8.74 -3.12 15.10
CA VAL A 183 8.52 -2.27 16.29
C VAL A 183 7.88 -0.94 15.89
N VAL A 184 8.45 -0.23 14.91
CA VAL A 184 7.92 1.06 14.45
C VAL A 184 6.54 0.90 13.83
N LYS A 185 6.30 -0.14 13.02
CA LYS A 185 4.98 -0.39 12.41
C LYS A 185 3.91 -0.79 13.44
N ASN A 186 4.29 -1.49 14.51
CA ASN A 186 3.40 -1.96 15.58
C ASN A 186 2.10 -2.61 15.07
N ARG A 187 2.20 -3.41 14.01
CA ARG A 187 1.06 -4.07 13.33
C ARG A 187 -0.07 -3.11 12.90
N SER A 188 0.19 -1.80 12.84
CA SER A 188 -0.81 -0.81 12.45
C SER A 188 -1.16 -0.99 10.97
N ARG A 189 -2.46 -1.10 10.68
CA ARG A 189 -2.97 -1.12 9.30
C ARG A 189 -3.03 0.26 8.68
N GLY A 190 -2.95 1.32 9.49
CA GLY A 190 -2.92 2.71 9.02
C GLY A 190 -1.51 3.22 8.72
N ILE A 191 -0.48 2.39 8.88
CA ILE A 191 0.91 2.72 8.54
C ILE A 191 1.37 1.82 7.38
N SER A 192 1.68 2.45 6.26
CA SER A 192 2.48 1.87 5.18
C SER A 192 3.95 2.20 5.48
N LEU A 193 4.81 1.18 5.52
CA LEU A 193 6.20 1.37 5.89
C LEU A 193 7.11 0.69 4.86
N THR A 194 8.07 1.45 4.34
CA THR A 194 9.07 1.02 3.37
C THR A 194 10.49 1.30 3.87
N THR A 195 11.48 0.55 3.38
CA THR A 195 12.91 0.85 3.56
C THR A 195 13.49 1.65 2.40
N GLU A 196 12.71 1.86 1.34
CA GLU A 196 13.11 2.68 0.19
C GLU A 196 13.21 4.15 0.58
N ASN A 197 14.18 4.86 -0.02
CA ASN A 197 14.37 6.28 0.25
C ASN A 197 13.46 7.15 -0.63
N PRO A 198 12.43 7.82 -0.08
CA PRO A 198 11.54 8.67 -0.87
C PRO A 198 12.23 9.91 -1.43
N ALA A 199 13.40 10.30 -0.91
CA ALA A 199 14.19 11.40 -1.45
C ALA A 199 14.79 11.11 -2.83
N LEU A 200 14.83 9.83 -3.23
CA LEU A 200 15.25 9.41 -4.57
C LEU A 200 14.08 9.37 -5.57
N LEU A 201 12.87 9.71 -5.12
CA LEU A 201 11.66 9.71 -5.94
C LEU A 201 11.17 11.14 -6.19
N ASP A 202 10.53 11.36 -7.33
CA ASP A 202 9.85 12.62 -7.65
C ASP A 202 8.59 12.76 -6.75
N GLY A 203 8.73 13.36 -5.57
CA GLY A 203 7.62 13.54 -4.64
C GLY A 203 7.96 14.35 -3.39
N ALA A 204 6.94 14.87 -2.71
CA ALA A 204 7.11 15.59 -1.46
C ALA A 204 7.32 14.61 -0.29
N TRP A 205 8.30 14.92 0.56
CA TRP A 205 8.63 14.16 1.76
C TRP A 205 9.18 15.09 2.84
N GLN A 206 9.21 14.61 4.08
CA GLN A 206 9.76 15.34 5.22
C GLN A 206 10.40 14.38 6.23
N ASP A 207 11.60 14.72 6.71
CA ASP A 207 12.20 14.07 7.88
C ASP A 207 11.35 14.40 9.14
N VAL A 208 10.85 13.36 9.81
CA VAL A 208 10.02 13.47 11.03
C VAL A 208 10.72 12.87 12.25
N TYR A 209 11.77 12.09 12.03
CA TYR A 209 12.70 11.62 13.04
C TYR A 209 14.10 11.48 12.41
N VAL A 210 15.12 11.94 13.13
CA VAL A 210 16.53 11.80 12.77
C VAL A 210 17.26 11.46 14.07
N ALA A 211 18.06 10.39 14.06
CA ALA A 211 18.86 9.98 15.21
C ALA A 211 19.96 11.01 15.53
N ASP A 212 20.39 11.05 16.79
CA ASP A 212 21.43 11.99 17.21
C ASP A 212 22.73 11.76 16.41
N GLY A 213 23.35 12.86 15.97
CA GLY A 213 24.54 12.82 15.13
C GLY A 213 24.29 12.62 13.63
N GLN A 214 23.04 12.61 13.17
CA GLN A 214 22.66 12.55 11.76
C GLN A 214 22.11 13.91 11.27
N GLU A 215 22.47 14.35 10.07
CA GLU A 215 22.04 15.66 9.52
C GLU A 215 20.71 15.57 8.76
N PRO A 216 19.67 16.37 9.06
CA PRO A 216 18.38 16.35 8.35
C PRO A 216 18.53 16.60 6.84
N GLY A 217 17.70 15.95 6.01
CA GLY A 217 17.58 16.26 4.58
C GLY A 217 18.69 15.70 3.67
N VAL A 218 19.64 14.93 4.21
CA VAL A 218 20.68 14.27 3.43
C VAL A 218 20.10 13.05 2.68
N THR A 219 20.38 12.96 1.38
CA THR A 219 20.21 11.74 0.61
C THR A 219 21.32 10.77 0.99
N ASP A 220 21.01 9.80 1.85
CA ASP A 220 21.96 8.74 2.19
C ASP A 220 22.30 7.98 0.89
N ASP A 221 23.59 7.78 0.61
CA ASP A 221 24.06 7.01 -0.53
C ASP A 221 23.90 5.53 -0.20
N TRP A 222 22.90 4.88 -0.78
CA TRP A 222 22.53 3.48 -0.49
C TRP A 222 23.42 2.47 -1.24
N SER A 223 24.60 2.87 -1.72
CA SER A 223 25.35 2.11 -2.72
C SER A 223 26.34 1.06 -2.19
N GLU A 224 26.49 0.84 -0.88
CA GLU A 224 27.38 -0.23 -0.39
C GLU A 224 26.86 -0.94 0.87
N THR A 225 26.16 -2.07 0.66
CA THR A 225 26.23 -3.25 1.55
C THR A 225 26.20 -4.52 0.74
#